data_AF-A0A2V6SBY2-F1
#
_entry.id   AF-A0A2V6SBY2-F1
#
_cell.length_a   1.000
_cell.length_b   1.000
_cell.length_c   1.000
_cell.angle_alpha   90.00
_cell.angle_beta   90.00
_cell.angle_gamma   90.00
#
_symmetry.space_group_name_H-M   'P 1'
#
loop_
_entity.id
_entity.type
_entity.pdbx_description
1 polymer ?
#
loop_
_entity_poly.entity_id
_entity_poly.type
_entity_poly.pdbx_seq_one_letter_code
_entity_poly.pdbx_strand_id
1 'polypeptide(L)'
;MMALSEEAAFTYALLRTPAALYPRSVFRRIIALSGAPYTPETLNRLDGATAALRDRLDRTVGVDKAFTFLLLQGVEGARSYLAAHDLSGFDTTATIDAYYAVAEEYYPGRLGLPWTRRAPVVVDRYPPPAENEDWFAVSHVPGGPRAGYPQGIYFLRRHMMPGVSELATLHENTHLMGTGSQARDGYHRFFDEGCANFFAYLVHAHHTGSFEAIDLYRTFLIEINTSLYEYPSFDRIIAALVHELGLAGLYRLLWRRLRGAQAVDWSMLLHDVTTGQVGLQ
;
A
#
# COMPACT_ATOMS: atom_id res chain seq x y z
N MET A 1 -5.18 -12.95 17.13
CA MET A 1 -5.73 -13.22 15.79
C MET A 1 -6.75 -12.17 15.43
N MET A 2 -6.39 -11.32 14.47
CA MET A 2 -7.30 -10.31 13.92
C MET A 2 -7.66 -10.72 12.49
N ALA A 3 -8.90 -11.19 12.32
CA ALA A 3 -9.42 -11.65 11.05
C ALA A 3 -9.57 -10.50 10.04
N LEU A 4 -9.49 -10.86 8.76
CA LEU A 4 -9.73 -9.97 7.63
C LEU A 4 -11.12 -9.34 7.73
N SER A 5 -11.27 -8.03 7.47
CA SER A 5 -12.62 -7.43 7.40
C SER A 5 -13.34 -7.82 6.11
N GLU A 6 -14.67 -7.71 6.07
CA GLU A 6 -15.46 -7.95 4.85
C GLU A 6 -15.02 -7.03 3.71
N GLU A 7 -14.80 -5.73 4.01
CA GLU A 7 -14.27 -4.76 3.04
C GLU A 7 -12.90 -5.16 2.48
N ALA A 8 -12.00 -5.65 3.34
CA ALA A 8 -10.66 -6.04 2.94
C ALA A 8 -10.69 -7.34 2.11
N ALA A 9 -11.53 -8.32 2.51
CA ALA A 9 -11.72 -9.57 1.77
C ALA A 9 -12.26 -9.31 0.36
N PHE A 10 -13.32 -8.51 0.26
CA PHE A 10 -13.90 -8.15 -1.03
C PHE A 10 -12.93 -7.34 -1.90
N THR A 11 -12.20 -6.40 -1.30
CA THR A 11 -11.16 -5.65 -2.00
C THR A 11 -10.08 -6.58 -2.56
N TYR A 12 -9.57 -7.48 -1.72
CA TYR A 12 -8.54 -8.43 -2.12
C TYR A 12 -8.99 -9.31 -3.29
N ALA A 13 -10.25 -9.75 -3.25
CA ALA A 13 -10.87 -10.51 -4.34
C ALA A 13 -11.08 -9.68 -5.62
N LEU A 14 -11.44 -8.41 -5.50
CA LEU A 14 -11.56 -7.49 -6.63
C LEU A 14 -10.22 -7.24 -7.33
N LEU A 15 -9.13 -7.05 -6.58
CA LEU A 15 -7.78 -6.86 -7.15
C LEU A 15 -7.32 -8.06 -7.97
N ARG A 16 -7.90 -9.24 -7.71
CA ARG A 16 -7.64 -10.50 -8.41
C ARG A 16 -8.66 -10.81 -9.50
N THR A 17 -9.59 -9.89 -9.75
CA THR A 17 -10.60 -10.01 -10.80
C THR A 17 -10.20 -9.15 -12.00
N PRO A 18 -9.79 -9.75 -13.13
CA PRO A 18 -9.31 -9.00 -14.30
C PRO A 18 -10.33 -8.01 -14.89
N ALA A 19 -11.63 -8.23 -14.62
CA ALA A 19 -12.73 -7.40 -15.10
C ALA A 19 -13.04 -6.18 -14.21
N ALA A 20 -12.37 -6.02 -13.07
CA ALA A 20 -12.60 -4.88 -12.17
C ALA A 20 -11.96 -3.62 -12.76
N LEU A 21 -12.76 -2.82 -13.48
CA LEU A 21 -12.32 -1.58 -14.13
C LEU A 21 -12.57 -0.31 -13.30
N TYR A 22 -13.22 -0.43 -12.14
CA TYR A 22 -13.67 0.71 -11.35
C TYR A 22 -13.00 0.81 -9.99
N PRO A 23 -12.78 2.04 -9.47
CA PRO A 23 -12.33 2.22 -8.10
C PRO A 23 -13.26 1.55 -7.10
N ARG A 24 -12.69 0.96 -6.05
CA ARG A 24 -13.42 0.30 -4.96
C ARG A 24 -14.49 1.16 -4.29
N SER A 25 -14.30 2.47 -4.28
CA SER A 25 -15.27 3.44 -3.76
C SER A 25 -16.63 3.37 -4.48
N VAL A 26 -16.66 2.93 -5.73
CA VAL A 26 -17.90 2.69 -6.48
C VAL A 26 -18.65 1.49 -5.89
N PHE A 27 -17.94 0.40 -5.60
CA PHE A 27 -18.55 -0.81 -5.04
C PHE A 27 -19.04 -0.62 -3.61
N ARG A 28 -18.35 0.17 -2.77
CA ARG A 28 -18.81 0.52 -1.41
C ARG A 28 -20.19 1.19 -1.37
N ARG A 29 -20.60 1.84 -2.46
CA ARG A 29 -21.94 2.47 -2.57
C ARG A 29 -23.03 1.50 -2.98
N ILE A 30 -22.65 0.35 -3.54
CA ILE A 30 -23.56 -0.64 -4.14
C ILE A 30 -23.71 -1.84 -3.23
N ILE A 31 -22.62 -2.26 -2.59
CA ILE A 31 -22.57 -3.38 -1.67
C ILE A 31 -22.32 -2.81 -0.28
N ALA A 32 -23.25 -3.04 0.63
CA ALA A 32 -23.12 -2.67 2.04
C ALA A 32 -22.15 -3.63 2.75
N LEU A 33 -20.86 -3.48 2.46
CA LEU A 33 -19.78 -4.17 3.16
C LEU A 33 -19.47 -3.42 4.46
N SER A 34 -19.08 -4.16 5.49
CA SER A 34 -18.78 -3.58 6.79
C SER A 34 -17.31 -3.79 7.20
N GLY A 35 -16.88 -3.08 8.24
CA GLY A 35 -15.61 -3.35 8.92
C GLY A 35 -15.61 -4.62 9.79
N ALA A 36 -16.72 -5.37 9.82
CA ALA A 36 -16.81 -6.62 10.57
C ALA A 36 -15.89 -7.70 9.96
N PRO A 37 -15.54 -8.75 10.73
CA PRO A 37 -14.80 -9.89 10.19
C PRO A 37 -15.49 -10.52 8.98
N TYR A 38 -14.71 -10.93 7.99
CA TYR A 38 -15.16 -11.74 6.87
C TYR A 38 -15.68 -13.09 7.36
N THR A 39 -16.93 -13.38 7.01
CA THR A 39 -17.59 -14.67 7.27
C THR A 39 -18.27 -15.20 6.01
N PRO A 40 -18.68 -16.49 5.96
CA PRO A 40 -19.44 -17.05 4.85
C PRO A 40 -20.72 -16.27 4.50
N GLU A 41 -21.35 -15.58 5.45
CA GLU A 41 -22.51 -14.71 5.21
C GLU A 41 -22.20 -13.54 4.25
N THR A 42 -20.93 -13.18 4.07
CA THR A 42 -20.49 -12.21 3.07
C THR A 42 -20.82 -12.68 1.65
N LEU A 43 -20.69 -13.98 1.37
CA LEU A 43 -21.05 -14.55 0.07
C LEU A 43 -22.55 -14.40 -0.19
N ASN A 44 -23.40 -14.60 0.82
CA ASN A 44 -24.85 -14.40 0.70
C ASN A 44 -25.21 -12.94 0.37
N ARG A 45 -24.51 -11.96 0.97
CA ARG A 45 -24.71 -10.54 0.61
C ARG A 45 -24.26 -10.24 -0.81
N LEU A 46 -23.14 -10.83 -1.25
CA LEU A 46 -22.68 -10.70 -2.63
C LEU A 46 -23.64 -11.37 -3.63
N ASP A 47 -24.28 -12.47 -3.26
CA ASP A 47 -25.34 -13.11 -4.05
C ASP A 47 -26.55 -12.17 -4.21
N GLY A 48 -26.98 -11.52 -3.12
CA GLY A 48 -28.03 -10.50 -3.16
C GLY A 48 -27.67 -9.31 -4.06
N ALA A 49 -26.44 -8.79 -3.94
CA ALA A 49 -25.96 -7.71 -4.80
C ALA A 49 -25.88 -8.12 -6.28
N THR A 50 -25.45 -9.35 -6.55
CA THR A 50 -25.39 -9.94 -7.90
C THR A 50 -26.79 -10.01 -8.51
N ALA A 51 -27.77 -10.51 -7.77
CA ALA A 51 -29.17 -10.57 -8.23
C ALA A 51 -29.72 -9.17 -8.54
N ALA A 52 -29.50 -8.19 -7.65
CA ALA A 52 -29.93 -6.82 -7.86
C ALA A 52 -29.28 -6.15 -9.08
N LEU A 53 -27.99 -6.43 -9.33
CA LEU A 53 -27.28 -5.92 -10.51
C LEU A 53 -27.76 -6.58 -11.80
N ARG A 54 -28.09 -7.88 -11.80
CA ARG A 54 -28.70 -8.56 -12.95
C ARG A 54 -30.08 -7.97 -13.28
N ASP A 55 -30.93 -7.80 -12.29
CA ASP A 55 -32.24 -7.16 -12.46
C ASP A 55 -32.12 -5.73 -13.01
N ARG A 56 -31.12 -4.97 -12.55
CA ARG A 56 -30.83 -3.63 -13.06
C ARG A 56 -30.31 -3.68 -14.50
N LEU A 57 -29.47 -4.65 -14.83
CA LEU A 57 -28.89 -4.80 -16.18
C LEU A 57 -29.98 -5.04 -17.23
N ASP A 58 -31.01 -5.82 -16.88
CA ASP A 58 -32.13 -6.13 -17.78
C ASP A 58 -33.01 -4.91 -18.05
N ARG A 59 -33.05 -3.95 -17.12
CA ARG A 59 -33.90 -2.75 -17.18
C ARG A 59 -33.16 -1.50 -17.68
N THR A 60 -31.84 -1.57 -17.84
CA THR A 60 -31.00 -0.44 -18.28
C THR A 60 -30.61 -0.55 -19.75
N VAL A 61 -30.35 0.60 -20.39
CA VAL A 61 -29.90 0.71 -21.78
C VAL A 61 -28.72 1.67 -21.90
N GLY A 62 -27.98 1.59 -23.01
CA GLY A 62 -26.87 2.51 -23.28
C GLY A 62 -25.74 2.45 -22.25
N VAL A 63 -25.25 3.62 -21.83
CA VAL A 63 -24.13 3.76 -20.89
C VAL A 63 -24.43 3.11 -19.53
N ASP A 64 -25.66 3.25 -19.02
CA ASP A 64 -26.05 2.64 -17.74
C ASP A 64 -26.04 1.12 -17.79
N LYS A 65 -26.36 0.54 -18.95
CA LYS A 65 -26.27 -0.90 -19.15
C LYS A 65 -24.82 -1.37 -19.13
N ALA A 66 -23.94 -0.67 -19.87
CA ALA A 66 -22.51 -0.98 -19.88
C ALA A 66 -21.88 -0.83 -18.48
N PHE A 67 -22.23 0.23 -17.75
CA PHE A 67 -21.80 0.46 -16.39
C PHE A 67 -22.27 -0.65 -15.44
N THR A 68 -23.56 -1.02 -15.51
CA THR A 68 -24.13 -2.09 -14.68
C THR A 68 -23.51 -3.44 -15.01
N PHE A 69 -23.23 -3.72 -16.28
CA PHE A 69 -22.57 -4.95 -16.72
C PHE A 69 -21.18 -5.08 -16.11
N LEU A 70 -20.37 -4.02 -16.16
CA LEU A 70 -19.02 -4.02 -15.60
C LEU A 70 -19.02 -4.17 -14.07
N LEU A 71 -19.97 -3.54 -13.38
CA LEU A 71 -20.15 -3.75 -11.94
C LEU A 71 -20.51 -5.20 -11.62
N LEU A 72 -21.46 -5.78 -12.37
CA LEU A 72 -21.87 -7.17 -12.20
C LEU A 72 -20.67 -8.11 -12.36
N GLN A 73 -19.86 -7.92 -13.41
CA GLN A 73 -18.64 -8.72 -13.62
C GLN A 73 -17.64 -8.61 -12.46
N GLY A 74 -17.46 -7.41 -11.91
CA GLY A 74 -16.60 -7.21 -10.74
C GLY A 74 -17.11 -7.95 -9.49
N VAL A 75 -18.42 -7.86 -9.20
CA VAL A 75 -19.03 -8.54 -8.04
C VAL A 75 -19.01 -10.05 -8.21
N GLU A 76 -19.38 -10.56 -9.39
CA GLU A 76 -19.37 -12.00 -9.70
C GLU A 76 -17.95 -12.57 -9.61
N GLY A 77 -16.96 -11.86 -10.15
CA GLY A 77 -15.55 -12.27 -10.06
C GLY A 77 -15.04 -12.31 -8.62
N ALA A 78 -15.26 -11.24 -7.84
CA ALA A 78 -14.84 -11.20 -6.44
C ALA A 78 -15.54 -12.28 -5.60
N ARG A 79 -16.84 -12.48 -5.80
CA ARG A 79 -17.61 -13.54 -5.14
C ARG A 79 -17.10 -14.93 -5.50
N SER A 80 -16.79 -15.16 -6.78
CA SER A 80 -16.23 -16.45 -7.24
C SER A 80 -14.85 -16.71 -6.63
N TYR A 81 -14.01 -15.66 -6.55
CA TYR A 81 -12.71 -15.76 -5.90
C TYR A 81 -12.84 -16.12 -4.41
N LEU A 82 -13.69 -15.40 -3.66
CA LEU A 82 -13.93 -15.65 -2.23
C LEU A 82 -14.53 -17.03 -1.95
N ALA A 83 -15.37 -17.55 -2.86
CA ALA A 83 -15.92 -18.90 -2.73
C ALA A 83 -14.86 -20.00 -2.98
N ALA A 84 -13.84 -19.71 -3.78
CA ALA A 84 -12.78 -20.66 -4.13
C ALA A 84 -11.56 -20.58 -3.20
N HIS A 85 -11.40 -19.51 -2.42
CA HIS A 85 -10.23 -19.27 -1.58
C HIS A 85 -10.64 -19.01 -0.14
N ASP A 86 -10.08 -19.80 0.79
CA ASP A 86 -10.27 -19.57 2.21
C ASP A 86 -9.33 -18.46 2.71
N LEU A 87 -9.92 -17.33 3.11
CA LEU A 87 -9.19 -16.19 3.68
C LEU A 87 -9.29 -16.14 5.22
N SER A 88 -9.99 -17.08 5.85
CA SER A 88 -10.26 -17.06 7.29
C SER A 88 -9.00 -17.21 8.16
N GLY A 89 -7.94 -17.80 7.59
CA GLY A 89 -6.65 -18.00 8.26
C GLY A 89 -5.71 -16.80 8.24
N PHE A 90 -6.07 -15.68 7.57
CA PHE A 90 -5.21 -14.50 7.54
C PHE A 90 -5.19 -13.80 8.91
N ASP A 91 -4.06 -13.90 9.62
CA ASP A 91 -3.82 -13.15 10.85
C ASP A 91 -3.00 -11.90 10.58
N THR A 92 -3.72 -10.79 10.62
CA THR A 92 -3.18 -9.45 10.38
C THR A 92 -2.04 -9.10 11.33
N THR A 93 -2.15 -9.45 12.62
CA THR A 93 -1.12 -9.13 13.62
C THR A 93 0.13 -9.95 13.39
N ALA A 94 -0.03 -11.26 13.16
CA ALA A 94 1.09 -12.15 12.88
C ALA A 94 1.84 -11.74 11.60
N THR A 95 1.09 -11.27 10.58
CA THR A 95 1.67 -10.78 9.33
C THR A 95 2.54 -9.54 9.55
N ILE A 96 2.05 -8.55 10.30
CA ILE A 96 2.85 -7.37 10.64
C ILE A 96 4.11 -7.80 11.40
N ASP A 97 3.98 -8.63 12.45
CA ASP A 97 5.12 -9.04 13.27
C ASP A 97 6.18 -9.79 12.45
N ALA A 98 5.75 -10.68 11.54
CA ALA A 98 6.64 -11.38 10.62
C ALA A 98 7.41 -10.41 9.72
N TYR A 99 6.73 -9.41 9.13
CA TYR A 99 7.39 -8.46 8.23
C TYR A 99 8.20 -7.38 8.94
N TYR A 100 7.96 -7.16 10.24
CA TYR A 100 8.90 -6.44 11.09
C TYR A 100 10.20 -7.21 11.29
N ALA A 101 10.14 -8.55 11.45
CA ALA A 101 11.35 -9.37 11.53
C ALA A 101 12.10 -9.37 10.19
N VAL A 102 11.38 -9.38 9.06
CA VAL A 102 11.98 -9.19 7.73
C VAL A 102 12.64 -7.81 7.61
N ALA A 103 11.97 -6.74 8.03
CA ALA A 103 12.56 -5.40 8.04
C ALA A 103 13.86 -5.34 8.88
N GLU A 104 13.86 -5.95 10.06
CA GLU A 104 15.02 -6.05 10.95
C GLU A 104 16.16 -6.88 10.34
N GLU A 105 15.85 -7.98 9.66
CA GLU A 105 16.87 -8.78 8.96
C GLU A 105 17.53 -7.98 7.83
N TYR A 106 16.73 -7.29 7.02
CA TYR A 106 17.24 -6.64 5.82
C TYR A 106 17.87 -5.29 6.12
N TYR A 107 17.16 -4.36 6.79
CA TYR A 107 17.62 -2.97 6.89
C TYR A 107 18.92 -2.85 7.70
N PRO A 108 18.99 -3.19 8.99
CA PRO A 108 20.26 -3.17 9.71
C PRO A 108 21.14 -4.38 9.38
N GLY A 109 20.57 -5.58 9.17
CA GLY A 109 21.36 -6.82 9.06
C GLY A 109 22.07 -7.03 7.73
N ARG A 110 21.39 -6.80 6.60
CA ARG A 110 21.95 -7.00 5.25
C ARG A 110 22.41 -5.70 4.60
N LEU A 111 21.68 -4.62 4.82
CA LEU A 111 21.91 -3.33 4.15
C LEU A 111 22.74 -2.35 5.00
N GLY A 112 22.91 -2.65 6.29
CA GLY A 112 23.65 -1.80 7.23
C GLY A 112 22.99 -0.43 7.45
N LEU A 113 21.69 -0.30 7.15
CA LEU A 113 20.95 0.95 7.27
C LEU A 113 20.46 1.14 8.72
N PRO A 114 20.54 2.37 9.26
CA PRO A 114 20.00 2.65 10.58
C PRO A 114 18.48 2.50 10.55
N TRP A 115 17.95 1.63 11.39
CA TRP A 115 16.52 1.37 11.51
C TRP A 115 16.12 1.33 12.99
N THR A 116 14.92 1.83 13.29
CA THR A 116 14.37 1.80 14.64
C THR A 116 12.98 1.20 14.60
N ARG A 117 12.78 0.12 15.36
CA ARG A 117 11.48 -0.50 15.51
C ARG A 117 10.49 0.46 16.17
N ARG A 118 9.35 0.71 15.52
CA ARG A 118 8.19 1.39 16.12
C ARG A 118 7.05 0.41 16.32
N ALA A 119 6.22 0.62 17.35
CA ALA A 119 5.08 -0.24 17.59
C ALA A 119 4.08 -0.18 16.43
N PRO A 120 3.58 -1.31 15.91
CA PRO A 120 2.45 -1.30 15.00
C PRO A 120 1.15 -1.04 15.77
N VAL A 121 0.27 -0.24 15.19
CA VAL A 121 -1.03 0.12 15.78
C VAL A 121 -2.11 -0.08 14.73
N VAL A 122 -2.96 -1.09 14.91
CA VAL A 122 -4.10 -1.32 14.00
C VAL A 122 -5.31 -0.57 14.51
N VAL A 123 -5.90 0.28 13.66
CA VAL A 123 -7.04 1.13 14.00
C VAL A 123 -8.17 0.98 12.97
N ASP A 124 -9.41 1.20 13.41
CA ASP A 124 -10.57 1.29 12.51
C ASP A 124 -10.67 2.66 11.82
N ARG A 125 -10.20 3.69 12.52
CA ARG A 125 -10.14 5.07 12.08
C ARG A 125 -8.87 5.72 12.63
N TYR A 126 -8.22 6.55 11.82
CA TYR A 126 -7.08 7.30 12.32
C TYR A 126 -7.49 8.26 13.44
N PRO A 127 -6.60 8.52 14.39
CA PRO A 127 -6.81 9.57 15.38
C PRO A 127 -6.79 10.98 14.76
N PRO A 128 -7.40 11.98 15.42
CA PRO A 128 -7.36 13.36 14.98
C PRO A 128 -5.93 13.88 14.72
N PRO A 129 -5.75 14.74 13.70
CA PRO A 129 -6.74 15.33 12.80
C PRO A 129 -6.96 14.51 11.51
N ALA A 130 -6.43 13.29 11.43
CA ALA A 130 -6.45 12.47 10.22
C ALA A 130 -7.69 11.57 10.13
N GLU A 131 -8.76 11.83 10.90
CA GLU A 131 -9.85 10.87 11.05
C GLU A 131 -10.62 10.60 9.75
N ASN A 132 -10.52 11.51 8.77
CA ASN A 132 -11.19 11.40 7.47
C ASN A 132 -10.27 10.86 6.36
N GLU A 133 -8.99 10.60 6.67
CA GLU A 133 -8.05 10.06 5.70
C GLU A 133 -8.32 8.56 5.44
N ASP A 134 -8.11 8.13 4.19
CA ASP A 134 -8.28 6.73 3.75
C ASP A 134 -6.96 6.07 3.32
N TRP A 135 -5.83 6.59 3.80
CA TRP A 135 -4.50 6.01 3.59
C TRP A 135 -4.40 4.59 4.14
N PHE A 136 -3.51 3.75 3.59
CA PHE A 136 -3.33 2.38 4.12
C PHE A 136 -2.69 2.41 5.51
N ALA A 137 -1.54 3.05 5.61
CA ALA A 137 -0.78 3.21 6.84
C ALA A 137 -0.08 4.57 6.89
N VAL A 138 0.32 4.96 8.10
CA VAL A 138 1.18 6.11 8.34
C VAL A 138 2.17 5.83 9.46
N SER A 139 3.44 6.14 9.21
CA SER A 139 4.54 6.11 10.19
C SER A 139 4.46 7.20 11.28
N HIS A 140 3.57 8.19 11.10
CA HIS A 140 3.30 9.26 12.06
C HIS A 140 1.87 9.81 11.92
N VAL A 141 1.23 10.11 13.05
CA VAL A 141 -0.03 10.87 13.06
C VAL A 141 0.28 12.36 12.99
N PRO A 142 -0.37 13.15 12.11
CA PRO A 142 -0.27 14.61 12.15
C PRO A 142 -0.59 15.14 13.56
N GLY A 143 0.33 15.87 14.21
CA GLY A 143 0.18 16.31 15.62
C GLY A 143 0.98 15.51 16.66
N GLY A 144 1.48 14.32 16.31
CA GLY A 144 2.49 13.57 17.07
C GLY A 144 2.17 13.32 18.56
N PRO A 145 3.20 13.10 19.41
CA PRO A 145 3.03 12.91 20.86
C PRO A 145 2.33 14.08 21.56
N ARG A 146 2.31 15.26 20.93
CA ARG A 146 1.64 16.47 21.44
C ARG A 146 0.12 16.33 21.45
N ALA A 147 -0.44 15.43 20.63
CA ALA A 147 -1.85 15.07 20.63
C ALA A 147 -2.16 13.86 21.55
N GLY A 148 -1.18 13.34 22.31
CA GLY A 148 -1.38 12.26 23.28
C GLY A 148 -1.40 10.85 22.70
N TYR A 149 -1.07 10.67 21.42
CA TYR A 149 -1.04 9.36 20.77
C TYR A 149 0.35 8.70 20.87
N PRO A 150 0.43 7.37 21.10
CA PRO A 150 1.69 6.63 21.08
C PRO A 150 2.46 6.83 19.76
N GLN A 151 3.79 6.82 19.82
CA GLN A 151 4.58 6.74 18.59
C GLN A 151 4.46 5.32 18.01
N GLY A 152 4.11 5.23 16.73
CA GLY A 152 3.88 3.95 16.07
C GLY A 152 3.62 4.09 14.57
N ILE A 153 3.52 2.95 13.89
CA ILE A 153 3.00 2.87 12.52
C ILE A 153 1.53 2.49 12.62
N TYR A 154 0.65 3.36 12.13
CA TYR A 154 -0.79 3.18 12.22
C TYR A 154 -1.34 2.57 10.93
N PHE A 155 -2.01 1.42 11.03
CA PHE A 155 -2.60 0.68 9.92
C PHE A 155 -4.12 0.73 9.97
N LEU A 156 -4.78 1.05 8.86
CA LEU A 156 -6.23 0.96 8.77
C LEU A 156 -6.69 -0.47 8.55
N ARG A 157 -7.44 -1.03 9.51
CA ARG A 157 -7.93 -2.41 9.49
C ARG A 157 -8.64 -2.78 8.18
N ARG A 158 -9.48 -1.88 7.66
CA ARG A 158 -10.27 -2.12 6.44
C ARG A 158 -9.44 -2.30 5.16
N HIS A 159 -8.15 -1.94 5.20
CA HIS A 159 -7.24 -2.11 4.08
C HIS A 159 -6.29 -3.29 4.26
N MET A 160 -6.21 -3.88 5.45
CA MET A 160 -5.24 -4.96 5.72
C MET A 160 -5.67 -6.23 4.99
N MET A 161 -4.83 -6.73 4.09
CA MET A 161 -5.05 -7.95 3.31
C MET A 161 -3.72 -8.63 2.94
N PRO A 162 -3.74 -9.92 2.54
CA PRO A 162 -2.53 -10.65 2.14
C PRO A 162 -1.79 -9.99 0.96
N GLY A 163 -0.47 -10.11 0.95
CA GLY A 163 0.45 -9.42 0.04
C GLY A 163 0.57 -7.90 0.24
N VAL A 164 -0.56 -7.22 0.42
CA VAL A 164 -0.61 -5.75 0.54
C VAL A 164 -0.13 -5.29 1.93
N SER A 165 -0.46 -6.02 3.00
CA SER A 165 -0.08 -5.66 4.38
C SER A 165 1.41 -5.84 4.63
N GLU A 166 1.98 -6.89 4.03
CA GLU A 166 3.39 -7.24 4.01
C GLU A 166 4.20 -6.09 3.40
N LEU A 167 3.81 -5.68 2.20
CA LEU A 167 4.45 -4.59 1.48
C LEU A 167 4.26 -3.24 2.17
N ALA A 168 3.07 -2.94 2.68
CA ALA A 168 2.84 -1.73 3.46
C ALA A 168 3.70 -1.70 4.73
N THR A 169 3.86 -2.84 5.41
CA THR A 169 4.72 -2.94 6.59
C THR A 169 6.17 -2.61 6.23
N LEU A 170 6.70 -3.18 5.14
CA LEU A 170 8.06 -2.86 4.68
C LEU A 170 8.20 -1.41 4.21
N HIS A 171 7.20 -0.87 3.51
CA HIS A 171 7.15 0.51 3.05
C HIS A 171 7.23 1.47 4.24
N GLU A 172 6.36 1.34 5.23
CA GLU A 172 6.36 2.24 6.38
C GLU A 172 7.63 2.10 7.23
N ASN A 173 8.20 0.89 7.31
CA ASN A 173 9.48 0.69 7.98
C ASN A 173 10.66 1.31 7.20
N THR A 174 10.53 1.52 5.89
CA THR A 174 11.52 2.29 5.10
C THR A 174 11.54 3.75 5.53
N HIS A 175 10.38 4.35 5.80
CA HIS A 175 10.31 5.73 6.32
C HIS A 175 10.98 5.89 7.70
N LEU A 176 11.22 4.78 8.40
CA LEU A 176 11.96 4.76 9.67
C LEU A 176 13.47 4.58 9.49
N MET A 177 13.94 4.47 8.25
CA MET A 177 15.36 4.55 7.95
C MET A 177 15.78 6.01 8.08
N GLY A 178 16.61 6.31 9.09
CA GLY A 178 17.12 7.66 9.36
C GLY A 178 16.50 8.37 10.55
N THR A 179 17.31 9.17 11.24
CA THR A 179 16.95 9.82 12.52
C THR A 179 16.59 11.31 12.37
N GLY A 180 16.30 11.83 11.18
CA GLY A 180 16.23 13.30 11.03
C GLY A 180 15.65 13.91 9.77
N SER A 181 15.00 13.16 8.86
CA SER A 181 14.29 13.80 7.76
C SER A 181 13.00 14.43 8.29
N GLN A 182 13.06 15.72 8.62
CA GLN A 182 11.85 16.53 8.58
C GLN A 182 11.40 16.55 7.11
N ALA A 183 10.36 15.79 6.78
CA ALA A 183 9.71 15.87 5.49
C ALA A 183 9.33 17.34 5.28
N ARG A 184 9.93 17.99 4.29
CA ARG A 184 9.46 19.29 3.80
C ARG A 184 8.34 19.03 2.81
N ASP A 185 7.31 19.86 2.88
CA ASP A 185 6.22 19.85 1.90
C ASP A 185 6.75 20.04 0.47
N GLY A 186 6.06 19.46 -0.52
CA GLY A 186 6.40 19.56 -1.95
C GLY A 186 6.98 18.28 -2.57
N TYR A 187 7.75 18.42 -3.66
CA TYR A 187 8.27 17.30 -4.47
C TYR A 187 9.16 16.30 -3.73
N HIS A 188 9.69 16.67 -2.56
CA HIS A 188 10.51 15.80 -1.70
C HIS A 188 9.74 14.60 -1.16
N ARG A 189 8.45 14.79 -0.84
CA ARG A 189 7.58 13.72 -0.34
C ARG A 189 7.55 12.56 -1.32
N PHE A 190 7.43 12.84 -2.61
CA PHE A 190 7.33 11.81 -3.63
C PHE A 190 8.63 11.03 -3.86
N PHE A 191 9.78 11.65 -3.61
CA PHE A 191 11.07 10.95 -3.64
C PHE A 191 11.17 9.93 -2.49
N ASP A 192 10.85 10.37 -1.27
CA ASP A 192 10.91 9.51 -0.08
C ASP A 192 9.92 8.33 -0.21
N GLU A 193 8.73 8.57 -0.78
CA GLU A 193 7.71 7.55 -1.04
C GLU A 193 8.10 6.55 -2.14
N GLY A 194 8.70 7.03 -3.24
CA GLY A 194 9.23 6.16 -4.29
C GLY A 194 10.38 5.28 -3.80
N CYS A 195 11.23 5.80 -2.90
CA CYS A 195 12.25 4.99 -2.23
C CYS A 195 11.61 3.93 -1.34
N ALA A 196 10.61 4.30 -0.54
CA ALA A 196 9.89 3.36 0.33
C ALA A 196 9.23 2.21 -0.43
N ASN A 197 8.58 2.50 -1.56
CA ASN A 197 8.05 1.47 -2.45
C ASN A 197 9.16 0.58 -3.01
N PHE A 198 10.24 1.16 -3.54
CA PHE A 198 11.33 0.39 -4.13
C PHE A 198 11.96 -0.60 -3.13
N PHE A 199 12.25 -0.16 -1.90
CA PHE A 199 12.80 -1.06 -0.87
C PHE A 199 11.81 -2.13 -0.45
N ALA A 200 10.54 -1.77 -0.25
CA ALA A 200 9.50 -2.75 0.04
C ALA A 200 9.45 -3.83 -1.04
N TYR A 201 9.49 -3.44 -2.32
CA TYR A 201 9.47 -4.36 -3.46
C TYR A 201 10.72 -5.23 -3.50
N LEU A 202 11.90 -4.64 -3.35
CA LEU A 202 13.17 -5.35 -3.38
C LEU A 202 13.26 -6.39 -2.25
N VAL A 203 12.97 -5.96 -1.02
CA VAL A 203 13.01 -6.82 0.16
C VAL A 203 11.96 -7.94 0.05
N HIS A 204 10.72 -7.59 -0.33
CA HIS A 204 9.66 -8.58 -0.48
C HIS A 204 9.98 -9.61 -1.57
N ALA A 205 10.40 -9.16 -2.77
CA ALA A 205 10.73 -10.04 -3.88
C ALA A 205 11.94 -10.94 -3.53
N HIS A 206 12.94 -10.42 -2.83
CA HIS A 206 14.09 -11.21 -2.38
C HIS A 206 13.69 -12.22 -1.29
N HIS A 207 12.81 -11.83 -0.35
CA HIS A 207 12.36 -12.70 0.73
C HIS A 207 11.44 -13.83 0.25
N THR A 208 10.54 -13.54 -0.69
CA THR A 208 9.49 -14.48 -1.12
C THR A 208 9.77 -15.16 -2.46
N GLY A 209 10.67 -14.62 -3.28
CA GLY A 209 10.89 -15.06 -4.65
C GLY A 209 9.71 -14.76 -5.59
N SER A 210 8.76 -13.90 -5.19
CA SER A 210 7.53 -13.60 -5.95
C SER A 210 7.29 -12.10 -6.12
N PHE A 211 6.74 -11.74 -7.29
CA PHE A 211 6.30 -10.39 -7.63
C PHE A 211 4.79 -10.19 -7.49
N GLU A 212 4.02 -11.25 -7.23
CA GLU A 212 2.55 -11.21 -7.22
C GLU A 212 1.99 -10.18 -6.23
N ALA A 213 2.54 -10.13 -5.02
CA ALA A 213 2.14 -9.15 -4.01
C ALA A 213 2.45 -7.71 -4.44
N ILE A 214 3.53 -7.50 -5.20
CA ILE A 214 3.94 -6.18 -5.69
C ILE A 214 2.92 -5.66 -6.69
N ASP A 215 2.43 -6.50 -7.60
CA ASP A 215 1.41 -6.12 -8.56
C ASP A 215 0.07 -5.79 -7.88
N LEU A 216 -0.32 -6.57 -6.86
CA LEU A 216 -1.50 -6.30 -6.05
C LEU A 216 -1.39 -4.99 -5.29
N TYR A 217 -0.26 -4.74 -4.63
CA TYR A 217 -0.02 -3.54 -3.84
C TYR A 217 -0.02 -2.28 -4.72
N ARG A 218 0.62 -2.34 -5.90
CA ARG A 218 0.62 -1.21 -6.85
C ARG A 218 -0.78 -0.88 -7.35
N THR A 219 -1.57 -1.90 -7.70
CA THR A 219 -2.97 -1.72 -8.11
C THR A 219 -3.79 -1.12 -6.97
N PHE A 220 -3.61 -1.65 -5.76
CA PHE A 220 -4.29 -1.15 -4.57
C PHE A 220 -3.96 0.33 -4.28
N LEU A 221 -2.69 0.75 -4.37
CA LEU A 221 -2.27 2.14 -4.12
C LEU A 221 -2.91 3.13 -5.10
N ILE A 222 -2.99 2.77 -6.39
CA ILE A 222 -3.65 3.60 -7.42
C ILE A 222 -5.11 3.87 -7.04
N GLU A 223 -5.77 2.91 -6.42
CA GLU A 223 -7.20 2.99 -6.10
C GLU A 223 -7.52 3.77 -4.82
N ILE A 224 -6.69 3.69 -3.77
CA ILE A 224 -6.94 4.44 -2.52
C ILE A 224 -6.47 5.90 -2.58
N ASN A 225 -5.53 6.22 -3.47
CA ASN A 225 -4.81 7.48 -3.44
C ASN A 225 -4.93 8.22 -4.78
N THR A 226 -6.17 8.57 -5.15
CA THR A 226 -6.50 9.28 -6.40
C THR A 226 -5.92 10.70 -6.51
N SER A 227 -5.41 11.27 -5.41
CA SER A 227 -4.63 12.52 -5.42
C SER A 227 -3.12 12.29 -5.56
N LEU A 228 -2.65 11.05 -5.45
CA LEU A 228 -1.23 10.66 -5.55
C LEU A 228 -0.98 9.79 -6.79
N TYR A 229 -1.59 10.16 -7.92
CA TYR A 229 -1.38 9.58 -9.27
C TYR A 229 0.10 9.50 -9.70
N GLU A 230 1.01 10.08 -8.92
CA GLU A 230 2.42 10.19 -9.22
C GLU A 230 3.27 9.05 -8.63
N TYR A 231 2.80 8.30 -7.62
CA TYR A 231 3.58 7.22 -6.96
C TYR A 231 4.08 6.15 -7.95
N PRO A 232 3.23 5.58 -8.84
CA PRO A 232 3.69 4.60 -9.82
C PRO A 232 4.69 5.16 -10.84
N SER A 233 4.67 6.48 -11.07
CA SER A 233 5.63 7.16 -11.95
C SER A 233 6.97 7.32 -11.23
N PHE A 234 6.97 7.62 -9.93
CA PHE A 234 8.18 7.74 -9.13
C PHE A 234 8.86 6.38 -8.86
N ASP A 235 8.09 5.30 -8.66
CA ASP A 235 8.64 3.94 -8.58
C ASP A 235 9.45 3.59 -9.84
N ARG A 236 8.92 3.94 -11.02
CA ARG A 236 9.59 3.73 -12.32
C ARG A 236 10.83 4.58 -12.46
N ILE A 237 10.81 5.82 -11.97
CA ILE A 237 11.97 6.71 -11.98
C ILE A 237 13.06 6.16 -11.04
N ILE A 238 12.72 5.72 -9.83
CA ILE A 238 13.68 5.07 -8.91
C ILE A 238 14.24 3.79 -9.52
N ALA A 239 13.41 2.95 -10.13
CA ALA A 239 13.88 1.74 -10.82
C ALA A 239 14.83 2.06 -11.98
N ALA A 240 14.53 3.09 -12.79
CA ALA A 240 15.42 3.55 -13.85
C ALA A 240 16.75 4.07 -13.28
N LEU A 241 16.73 4.79 -12.16
CA LEU A 241 17.95 5.23 -11.49
C LEU A 241 18.78 4.07 -10.96
N VAL A 242 18.14 3.02 -10.43
CA VAL A 242 18.85 1.81 -10.02
C VAL A 242 19.47 1.10 -11.21
N HIS A 243 18.80 1.08 -12.36
CA HIS A 243 19.36 0.54 -13.59
C HIS A 243 20.64 1.30 -14.01
N GLU A 244 20.59 2.63 -13.99
CA GLU A 244 21.73 3.47 -14.41
C GLU A 244 22.87 3.49 -13.38
N LEU A 245 22.55 3.50 -12.08
CA LEU A 245 23.53 3.74 -11.01
C LEU A 245 23.96 2.45 -10.29
N GLY A 246 23.26 1.35 -10.55
CA GLY A 246 23.33 0.14 -9.74
C GLY A 246 22.75 0.32 -8.34
N LEU A 247 22.53 -0.80 -7.63
CA LEU A 247 22.07 -0.79 -6.24
C LEU A 247 22.99 0.02 -5.32
N ALA A 248 24.31 -0.05 -5.54
CA ALA A 248 25.29 0.71 -4.77
C ALA A 248 25.10 2.23 -4.89
N GLY A 249 24.73 2.73 -6.08
CA GLY A 249 24.43 4.15 -6.29
C GLY A 249 23.17 4.59 -5.55
N LEU A 250 22.12 3.78 -5.55
CA LEU A 250 20.92 4.04 -4.76
C LEU A 250 21.23 4.07 -3.24
N TYR A 251 21.99 3.11 -2.73
CA TYR A 251 22.42 3.10 -1.33
C TYR A 251 23.19 4.37 -0.95
N ARG A 252 24.05 4.87 -1.84
CA ARG A 252 24.79 6.13 -1.61
C ARG A 252 23.85 7.32 -1.56
N LEU A 253 22.89 7.43 -2.47
CA LEU A 253 21.90 8.51 -2.47
C LEU A 253 21.09 8.54 -1.17
N LEU A 254 20.68 7.37 -0.69
CA LEU A 254 19.99 7.23 0.59
C LEU A 254 20.90 7.58 1.75
N TRP A 255 22.12 7.07 1.82
CA TRP A 255 23.05 7.46 2.88
C TRP A 255 23.30 8.96 2.93
N ARG A 256 23.38 9.62 1.76
CA ARG A 256 23.45 11.08 1.66
C ARG A 256 22.16 11.74 2.15
N ARG A 257 20.99 11.20 1.82
CA ARG A 257 19.67 11.67 2.33
C ARG A 257 19.54 11.49 3.84
N LEU A 258 20.04 10.38 4.39
CA LEU A 258 19.97 10.00 5.80
C LEU A 258 20.95 10.78 6.68
N ARG A 259 22.12 11.16 6.14
CA ARG A 259 23.17 11.91 6.87
C ARG A 259 23.09 13.42 6.65
N GLY A 260 22.49 13.87 5.56
CA GLY A 260 22.36 15.29 5.21
C GLY A 260 20.96 15.81 5.52
N ALA A 261 20.85 16.76 6.45
CA ALA A 261 19.54 17.30 6.83
C ALA A 261 18.77 18.00 5.70
N GLN A 262 19.38 18.34 4.53
CA GLN A 262 18.72 19.21 3.54
C GLN A 262 19.07 19.06 2.04
N ALA A 263 19.83 18.08 1.54
CA ALA A 263 20.41 18.22 0.18
C ALA A 263 19.94 17.26 -0.93
N VAL A 264 19.49 16.02 -0.66
CA VAL A 264 19.19 15.06 -1.75
C VAL A 264 17.70 15.04 -2.07
N ASP A 265 17.34 15.57 -3.23
CA ASP A 265 16.00 15.51 -3.83
C ASP A 265 16.11 15.24 -5.34
N TRP A 266 14.98 15.25 -6.06
CA TRP A 266 14.96 15.09 -7.51
C TRP A 266 15.86 16.10 -8.24
N SER A 267 15.95 17.33 -7.72
CA SER A 267 16.74 18.44 -8.28
C SER A 267 18.24 18.15 -8.19
N MET A 268 18.72 17.70 -7.03
CA MET A 268 20.13 17.36 -6.84
C MET A 268 20.51 16.06 -7.55
N LEU A 269 19.60 15.09 -7.59
CA LEU A 269 19.80 13.88 -8.38
C LEU A 269 19.92 14.19 -9.88
N LEU A 270 19.03 15.02 -10.43
CA LEU A 270 19.12 15.48 -11.81
C LEU A 270 20.42 16.25 -12.06
N HIS A 271 20.87 17.09 -11.12
CA HIS A 271 22.16 17.76 -11.18
C HIS A 271 23.32 16.76 -11.22
N ASP A 272 23.36 15.79 -10.31
CA ASP A 272 24.47 14.83 -10.23
C ASP A 272 24.51 13.90 -11.46
N VAL A 273 23.34 13.50 -11.99
CA VAL A 273 23.23 12.71 -13.24
C VAL A 273 23.71 13.53 -14.44
N THR A 274 23.27 14.78 -14.57
CA THR A 274 23.66 15.66 -15.69
C THR A 274 25.12 16.10 -15.63
N THR A 275 25.73 16.12 -14.46
CA THR A 275 27.14 16.48 -14.25
C THR A 275 28.09 15.28 -14.15
N GLY A 276 27.58 14.04 -14.22
CA GLY A 276 28.38 12.82 -14.13
C GLY A 276 28.99 12.55 -12.75
N GLN A 277 28.50 13.22 -11.71
CA GLN A 277 29.05 13.12 -10.35
C GLN A 277 28.56 11.87 -9.59
N VAL A 278 27.52 11.18 -10.06
CA VAL A 278 26.98 9.99 -9.36
C VAL A 278 27.96 8.81 -9.35
N GLY A 279 28.87 8.73 -10.32
CA GLY A 279 29.86 7.64 -10.45
C GLY A 279 31.23 7.92 -9.83
N LEU A 280 31.46 9.11 -9.26
CA LEU A 280 32.78 9.58 -8.84
C LEU A 280 32.78 9.94 -7.35
N GLN A 281 32.66 8.94 -6.48
CA GLN A 281 33.08 8.89 -5.05
C GLN A 281 32.51 7.64 -4.38
#